data_AF-A0AAX4IH27-F1
#
_entry.id   AF-A0AAX4IH27-F1
#
_cell.length_a   1.000
_cell.length_b   1.000
_cell.length_c   1.000
_cell.angle_alpha   90.00
_cell.angle_beta   90.00
_cell.angle_gamma   90.00
#
_symmetry.space_group_name_H-M   'P 1'
#
loop_
_entity.id
_entity.type
_entity.pdbx_description
1 polymer ?
#
loop_
_entity_poly.entity_id
_entity_poly.type
_entity_poly.pdbx_seq_one_letter_code
_entity_poly.pdbx_strand_id
1 'polypeptide(L)'
;MMERQSNDESIEYHDSSEYVGFLGKRRFQRKVPKPSRMYEWLQRLFYVSTTTLNIVAIILLVRVYSASSSASVAEEASHVVPSCGDDIHISNHDQYEHLSEPWVDPRGNTLWKVSWAHQLHCLYLIMNDFDRLVRYGVTRKENQVEEGHFQVHTNHCFDYLRQSILCTSDMTLEGKVLGRDANPGTDGWGHLHTCRNHREVVQWVEERRVKDKGFIIDPGSPL
;
A
#
# COMPACT_ATOMS: atom_id res chain seq x y z
N MET A 1 16.02 -79.44 -9.96
CA MET A 1 14.97 -78.98 -9.02
C MET A 1 15.59 -77.83 -8.23
N MET A 2 15.20 -76.60 -8.56
CA MET A 2 15.68 -75.37 -7.94
C MET A 2 14.81 -75.08 -6.72
N GLU A 3 15.41 -74.78 -5.58
CA GLU A 3 14.70 -74.28 -4.40
C GLU A 3 15.26 -72.91 -4.00
N ARG A 4 14.34 -71.98 -3.78
CA ARG A 4 14.50 -70.53 -3.79
C ARG A 4 14.75 -70.07 -2.35
N GLN A 5 15.95 -69.56 -2.05
CA GLN A 5 16.22 -68.91 -0.76
C GLN A 5 15.54 -67.53 -0.73
N SER A 6 14.72 -67.28 0.28
CA SER A 6 14.09 -65.98 0.55
C SER A 6 15.05 -65.09 1.33
N ASN A 7 15.44 -63.96 0.73
CA ASN A 7 16.12 -62.89 1.45
C ASN A 7 15.07 -62.05 2.20
N ASP A 8 15.09 -62.08 3.53
CA ASP A 8 14.38 -61.13 4.40
C ASP A 8 15.44 -60.20 5.03
N GLU A 9 15.59 -59.00 4.47
CA GLU A 9 16.52 -57.97 4.95
C GLU A 9 15.85 -57.15 6.07
N SER A 10 16.07 -57.54 7.33
CA SER A 10 15.69 -56.74 8.50
C SER A 10 16.73 -55.65 8.78
N ILE A 11 16.46 -54.40 8.38
CA ILE A 11 17.33 -53.26 8.68
C ILE A 11 17.02 -52.71 10.09
N GLU A 12 17.95 -52.93 11.04
CA GLU A 12 17.95 -52.37 12.40
C GLU A 12 18.38 -50.89 12.40
N TYR A 13 17.78 -50.07 13.28
CA TYR A 13 18.15 -48.66 13.49
C TYR A 13 18.55 -48.45 14.95
N HIS A 14 19.73 -47.86 15.19
CA HIS A 14 20.24 -47.55 16.51
C HIS A 14 20.12 -46.05 16.80
N ASP A 15 19.36 -45.68 17.82
CA ASP A 15 19.38 -44.33 18.39
C ASP A 15 20.30 -44.31 19.61
N SER A 16 21.37 -43.51 19.56
CA SER A 16 22.35 -43.39 20.64
C SER A 16 22.37 -41.96 21.16
N SER A 17 21.76 -41.74 22.33
CA SER A 17 21.94 -40.52 23.11
C SER A 17 23.09 -40.72 24.11
N GLU A 18 24.15 -39.90 24.02
CA GLU A 18 25.20 -39.83 25.04
C GLU A 18 24.81 -38.81 26.12
N TYR A 19 24.72 -39.26 27.37
CA TYR A 19 24.64 -38.37 28.53
C TYR A 19 25.89 -38.56 29.39
N VAL A 20 26.63 -37.48 29.65
CA VAL A 20 27.89 -37.51 30.41
C VAL A 20 27.61 -37.19 31.87
N GLY A 21 27.72 -38.19 32.74
CA GLY A 21 27.61 -38.04 34.18
C GLY A 21 28.94 -38.21 34.92
N PHE A 22 28.97 -37.80 36.19
CA PHE A 22 30.15 -37.70 37.06
C PHE A 22 30.91 -39.03 37.33
N LEU A 23 30.37 -40.18 36.90
CA LEU A 23 30.98 -41.51 37.07
C LEU A 23 31.43 -42.15 35.75
N GLY A 24 31.63 -41.35 34.70
CA GLY A 24 32.10 -41.81 33.39
C GLY A 24 30.98 -42.24 32.43
N LYS A 25 31.33 -42.34 31.13
CA LYS A 25 30.40 -42.66 30.03
C LYS A 25 29.73 -44.03 30.25
N ARG A 26 28.44 -44.04 30.62
CA ARG A 26 27.61 -45.25 30.58
C ARG A 26 26.70 -45.20 29.35
N ARG A 27 26.92 -46.12 28.42
CA ARG A 27 26.13 -46.25 27.19
C ARG A 27 24.82 -46.97 27.51
N PHE A 28 23.72 -46.23 27.62
CA PHE A 28 22.40 -46.81 27.83
C PHE A 28 21.76 -47.08 26.46
N GLN A 29 21.83 -48.33 25.99
CA GLN A 29 21.17 -48.77 24.76
C GLN A 29 19.72 -49.14 25.12
N ARG A 30 18.78 -48.24 24.84
CA ARG A 30 17.35 -48.53 25.02
C ARG A 30 16.80 -49.05 23.69
N LYS A 31 16.38 -50.32 23.64
CA LYS A 31 15.67 -50.86 22.46
C LYS A 31 14.30 -50.20 22.37
N VAL A 32 14.15 -49.27 21.44
CA VAL A 32 12.85 -48.66 21.13
C VAL A 32 12.17 -49.52 20.05
N PRO A 33 10.94 -50.00 20.27
CA PRO A 33 10.24 -50.77 19.24
C PRO A 33 10.00 -49.89 18.01
N LYS A 34 10.27 -50.44 16.82
CA LYS A 34 10.05 -49.75 15.54
C LYS A 34 8.56 -49.35 15.46
N PRO A 35 8.24 -48.08 15.15
CA PRO A 35 6.85 -47.66 15.05
C PRO A 35 6.11 -48.55 14.06
N SER A 36 4.87 -48.91 14.37
CA SER A 36 4.06 -49.70 13.45
C SER A 36 3.82 -48.90 12.17
N ARG A 37 3.67 -49.57 11.03
CA ARG A 37 3.36 -48.91 9.75
C ARG A 37 2.15 -47.97 9.89
N MET A 38 1.17 -48.36 10.70
CA MET A 38 0.00 -47.54 11.04
C MET A 38 0.36 -46.24 11.77
N TYR A 39 1.30 -46.27 12.71
CA TYR A 39 1.80 -45.08 13.40
C TYR A 39 2.48 -44.10 12.44
N GLU A 40 3.31 -44.59 11.51
CA GLU A 40 3.93 -43.74 10.49
C GLU A 40 2.90 -43.10 9.55
N TRP A 41 1.86 -43.85 9.14
CA TRP A 41 0.75 -43.31 8.35
C TRP A 41 -0.03 -42.23 9.11
N LEU A 42 -0.34 -42.45 10.39
CA LEU A 42 -1.03 -41.47 11.23
C LEU A 42 -0.17 -40.23 11.47
N GLN A 43 1.14 -40.39 11.68
CA GLN A 43 2.07 -39.27 11.87
C GLN A 43 2.20 -38.43 10.60
N ARG A 44 2.24 -39.06 9.41
CA ARG A 44 2.23 -38.36 8.12
C ARG A 44 0.91 -37.64 7.87
N LEU A 45 -0.22 -38.28 8.15
CA LEU A 45 -1.54 -37.64 8.03
C LEU A 45 -1.69 -36.44 8.97
N PHE A 46 -1.23 -36.59 10.22
CA PHE A 46 -1.24 -35.50 11.20
C PHE A 46 -0.31 -34.36 10.77
N TYR A 47 0.87 -34.65 10.25
CA TYR A 47 1.81 -33.64 9.77
C TYR A 47 1.27 -32.88 8.55
N VAL A 48 0.68 -33.58 7.58
CA VAL A 48 0.08 -32.94 6.40
C VAL A 48 -1.12 -32.08 6.83
N SER A 49 -2.00 -32.60 7.69
CA SER A 49 -3.17 -31.86 8.19
C SER A 49 -2.78 -30.61 8.98
N THR A 50 -1.82 -30.70 9.89
CA THR A 50 -1.36 -29.53 10.66
C THR A 50 -0.64 -28.53 9.78
N THR A 51 0.14 -28.99 8.79
CA THR A 51 0.82 -28.10 7.84
C THR A 51 -0.19 -27.36 6.95
N THR A 52 -1.21 -28.04 6.43
CA THR A 52 -2.25 -27.39 5.61
C THR A 52 -3.05 -26.40 6.45
N LEU A 53 -3.44 -26.76 7.68
CA LEU A 53 -4.13 -25.86 8.58
C LEU A 53 -3.30 -24.62 8.93
N ASN A 54 -1.99 -24.79 9.20
CA ASN A 54 -1.09 -23.67 9.46
C ASN A 54 -0.94 -22.75 8.24
N ILE A 55 -0.78 -23.31 7.03
CA ILE A 55 -0.69 -22.52 5.80
C ILE A 55 -1.98 -21.74 5.56
N VAL A 56 -3.14 -22.39 5.71
CA VAL A 56 -4.44 -21.73 5.56
C VAL A 56 -4.62 -20.63 6.60
N ALA A 57 -4.23 -20.88 7.86
CA ALA A 57 -4.29 -19.88 8.92
C ALA A 57 -3.41 -18.66 8.59
N ILE A 58 -2.18 -18.85 8.09
CA ILE A 58 -1.30 -17.76 7.67
C ILE A 58 -1.91 -16.98 6.50
N ILE A 59 -2.44 -17.65 5.47
CA ILE A 59 -3.09 -16.99 4.32
C ILE A 59 -4.29 -16.16 4.78
N LEU A 60 -5.13 -16.71 5.68
CA LEU A 60 -6.28 -16.00 6.23
C LEU A 60 -5.84 -14.80 7.07
N LEU A 61 -4.81 -14.93 7.90
CA LEU A 61 -4.27 -13.83 8.70
C LEU A 61 -3.75 -12.70 7.81
N VAL A 62 -2.98 -13.02 6.76
CA VAL A 62 -2.49 -12.01 5.81
C VAL A 62 -3.63 -11.32 5.08
N ARG A 63 -4.64 -12.07 4.62
CA ARG A 63 -5.84 -11.52 3.96
C ARG A 63 -6.63 -10.60 4.89
N VAL A 64 -6.88 -11.03 6.12
CA VAL A 64 -7.61 -10.26 7.13
C VAL A 64 -6.85 -8.99 7.48
N TYR A 65 -5.53 -9.08 7.70
CA TYR A 65 -4.70 -7.93 8.04
C TYR A 65 -4.62 -6.91 6.88
N SER A 66 -4.46 -7.39 5.64
CA SER A 66 -4.44 -6.54 4.45
C SER A 66 -5.78 -5.85 4.24
N ALA A 67 -6.88 -6.59 4.41
CA ALA A 67 -8.23 -6.02 4.33
C ALA A 67 -8.48 -4.99 5.43
N SER A 68 -8.10 -5.28 6.69
CA SER A 68 -8.27 -4.34 7.80
C SER A 68 -7.46 -3.07 7.63
N SER A 69 -6.22 -3.18 7.12
CA SER A 69 -5.38 -2.01 6.83
C SER A 69 -5.95 -1.15 5.70
N SER A 70 -6.46 -1.78 4.64
CA SER A 70 -7.12 -1.03 3.55
C SER A 70 -8.41 -0.35 4.02
N ALA A 71 -9.19 -1.02 4.88
CA ALA A 71 -10.42 -0.48 5.43
C ALA A 71 -10.16 0.71 6.36
N SER A 72 -9.15 0.62 7.24
CA SER A 72 -8.82 1.72 8.16
C SER A 72 -8.33 2.97 7.42
N VAL A 73 -7.54 2.80 6.35
CA VAL A 73 -7.08 3.93 5.51
C VAL A 73 -8.26 4.58 4.78
N ALA A 74 -9.20 3.77 4.27
CA ALA A 74 -10.41 4.29 3.64
C ALA A 74 -11.32 5.04 4.64
N GLU A 75 -11.44 4.53 5.87
CA GLU A 75 -12.24 5.15 6.93
C GLU A 75 -11.61 6.48 7.41
N GLU A 76 -10.30 6.51 7.64
CA GLU A 76 -9.55 7.74 7.96
C GLU A 76 -9.72 8.80 6.85
N ALA A 77 -9.58 8.41 5.58
CA ALA A 77 -9.76 9.30 4.45
C ALA A 77 -11.20 9.84 4.34
N SER A 78 -12.19 9.02 4.72
CA SER A 78 -13.61 9.39 4.68
C SER A 78 -14.02 10.47 5.69
N HIS A 79 -13.23 10.67 6.75
CA HIS A 79 -13.46 11.75 7.72
C HIS A 79 -12.95 13.11 7.25
N VAL A 80 -12.03 13.13 6.29
CA VAL A 80 -11.38 14.33 5.77
C VAL A 80 -12.02 14.77 4.44
N VAL A 81 -12.47 13.82 3.63
CA VAL A 81 -13.17 14.07 2.36
C VAL A 81 -14.68 13.97 2.61
N PRO A 82 -15.48 15.00 2.30
CA PRO A 82 -16.94 14.91 2.41
C PRO A 82 -17.48 13.72 1.61
N SER A 83 -18.39 12.97 2.25
CA SER A 83 -19.04 11.79 1.65
C SER A 83 -19.92 12.15 0.42
N CYS A 84 -20.34 13.41 0.32
CA CYS A 84 -20.95 13.95 -0.89
C CYS A 84 -19.82 14.41 -1.80
N GLY A 85 -19.83 13.97 -3.07
CA GLY A 85 -18.85 14.35 -4.08
C GLY A 85 -18.57 15.86 -4.07
N ASP A 86 -17.36 16.19 -4.50
CA ASP A 86 -16.83 17.53 -4.75
C ASP A 86 -17.70 18.39 -5.68
N ASP A 87 -18.75 17.81 -6.26
CA ASP A 87 -19.75 18.41 -7.12
C ASP A 87 -20.68 19.38 -6.37
N ILE A 88 -20.58 20.67 -6.71
CA ILE A 88 -21.41 21.76 -6.21
C ILE A 88 -22.30 22.29 -7.33
N HIS A 89 -23.58 22.47 -7.03
CA HIS A 89 -24.51 23.20 -7.88
C HIS A 89 -24.55 24.68 -7.50
N ILE A 90 -24.53 25.56 -8.51
CA ILE A 90 -24.62 27.01 -8.34
C ILE A 90 -25.82 27.51 -9.13
N SER A 91 -26.81 28.03 -8.41
CA SER A 91 -27.97 28.65 -9.02
C SER A 91 -27.60 29.99 -9.67
N ASN A 92 -28.25 30.31 -10.78
CA ASN A 92 -28.01 31.53 -11.56
C ASN A 92 -26.53 31.72 -11.94
N HIS A 93 -25.81 30.64 -12.26
CA HIS A 93 -24.38 30.66 -12.54
C HIS A 93 -23.98 31.60 -13.69
N ASP A 94 -24.90 31.86 -14.63
CA ASP A 94 -24.69 32.73 -15.80
C ASP A 94 -24.39 34.19 -15.43
N GLN A 95 -24.64 34.61 -14.19
CA GLN A 95 -24.33 35.96 -13.71
C GLN A 95 -22.84 36.16 -13.36
N TYR A 96 -22.05 35.07 -13.28
CA TYR A 96 -20.65 35.13 -12.86
C TYR A 96 -19.72 35.08 -14.07
N GLU A 97 -19.09 36.22 -14.39
CA GLU A 97 -18.25 36.39 -15.58
C GLU A 97 -17.07 35.40 -15.67
N HIS A 98 -16.47 35.05 -14.53
CA HIS A 98 -15.27 34.22 -14.48
C HIS A 98 -15.53 32.76 -14.10
N LEU A 99 -16.81 32.36 -14.02
CA LEU A 99 -17.17 30.98 -13.72
C LEU A 99 -17.07 30.15 -15.00
N SER A 100 -16.24 29.10 -14.96
CA SER A 100 -16.05 28.18 -16.10
C SER A 100 -17.33 27.44 -16.48
N GLU A 101 -17.36 26.86 -17.69
CA GLU A 101 -18.50 26.04 -18.13
C GLU A 101 -18.82 24.91 -17.15
N PRO A 102 -20.09 24.68 -16.79
CA PRO A 102 -20.46 23.56 -15.93
C PRO A 102 -20.32 22.20 -16.62
N TRP A 103 -20.21 21.18 -15.79
CA TRP A 103 -20.65 19.84 -16.14
C TRP A 103 -22.17 19.75 -16.10
N VAL A 104 -22.76 18.88 -16.91
CA VAL A 104 -24.20 18.63 -16.92
C VAL A 104 -24.45 17.17 -16.57
N ASP A 105 -25.16 16.91 -15.47
CA ASP A 105 -25.55 15.56 -15.07
C ASP A 105 -26.62 14.99 -16.03
N PRO A 106 -26.90 13.67 -16.01
CA PRO A 106 -27.92 13.07 -16.86
C PRO A 106 -29.35 13.61 -16.67
N ARG A 107 -29.61 14.35 -15.59
CA ARG A 107 -30.90 14.99 -15.29
C ARG A 107 -30.94 16.46 -15.73
N GLY A 108 -29.85 16.97 -16.31
CA GLY A 108 -29.73 18.35 -16.77
C GLY A 108 -29.26 19.34 -15.70
N ASN A 109 -28.85 18.88 -14.51
CA ASN A 109 -28.33 19.77 -13.48
C ASN A 109 -26.89 20.15 -13.78
N THR A 110 -26.55 21.41 -13.55
CA THR A 110 -25.18 21.91 -13.69
C THR A 110 -24.37 21.70 -12.42
N LEU A 111 -23.11 21.34 -12.55
CA LEU A 111 -22.19 21.14 -11.43
C LEU A 111 -20.76 21.58 -11.74
N TRP A 112 -20.03 21.91 -10.67
CA TRP A 112 -18.60 22.22 -10.65
C TRP A 112 -17.94 21.45 -9.52
N LYS A 113 -16.64 21.22 -9.65
CA LYS A 113 -15.83 20.64 -8.58
C LYS A 113 -15.15 21.72 -7.79
N VAL A 114 -15.00 21.55 -6.48
CA VAL A 114 -14.17 22.46 -5.69
C VAL A 114 -12.70 22.06 -5.78
N SER A 115 -11.83 23.02 -6.10
CA SER A 115 -10.41 22.76 -6.38
C SER A 115 -9.70 21.99 -5.27
N TRP A 116 -9.84 22.36 -3.99
CA TRP A 116 -9.18 21.63 -2.91
C TRP A 116 -9.61 20.16 -2.82
N ALA A 117 -10.87 19.86 -3.11
CA ALA A 117 -11.40 18.51 -3.08
C ALA A 117 -10.91 17.71 -4.30
N HIS A 118 -10.84 18.34 -5.47
CA HIS A 118 -10.29 17.75 -6.67
C HIS A 118 -8.76 17.51 -6.56
N GLN A 119 -8.00 18.43 -5.94
CA GLN A 119 -6.59 18.26 -5.60
C GLN A 119 -6.38 17.06 -4.67
N LEU A 120 -7.25 16.91 -3.66
CA LEU A 120 -7.18 15.79 -2.72
C LEU A 120 -7.52 14.45 -3.40
N HIS A 121 -8.52 14.42 -4.27
CA HIS A 121 -8.83 13.25 -5.11
C HIS A 121 -7.62 12.82 -5.95
N CYS A 122 -6.98 13.77 -6.65
CA CYS A 122 -5.78 13.52 -7.43
C CYS A 122 -4.62 13.01 -6.55
N LEU A 123 -4.41 13.58 -5.37
CA LEU A 123 -3.39 13.14 -4.43
C LEU A 123 -3.60 11.66 -4.03
N TYR A 124 -4.83 11.27 -3.71
CA TYR A 124 -5.15 9.88 -3.36
C TYR A 124 -4.95 8.91 -4.53
N LEU A 125 -5.26 9.32 -5.77
CA LEU A 125 -4.95 8.50 -6.96
C LEU A 125 -3.45 8.26 -7.11
N ILE A 126 -2.64 9.30 -6.93
CA ILE A 126 -1.17 9.19 -6.99
C ILE A 126 -0.66 8.27 -5.88
N MET A 127 -1.17 8.42 -4.64
CA MET A 127 -0.80 7.55 -3.52
C MET A 127 -1.12 6.09 -3.80
N ASN A 128 -2.30 5.80 -4.35
CA ASN A 128 -2.72 4.45 -4.69
C ASN A 128 -1.87 3.84 -5.82
N ASP A 129 -1.58 4.61 -6.87
CA ASP A 129 -0.72 4.15 -7.96
C ASP A 129 0.73 3.95 -7.49
N PHE A 130 1.23 4.82 -6.61
CA PHE A 130 2.54 4.67 -5.98
C PHE A 130 2.61 3.39 -5.13
N ASP A 131 1.63 3.15 -4.25
CA ASP A 131 1.55 1.94 -3.43
C ASP A 131 1.51 0.67 -4.30
N ARG A 132 0.72 0.71 -5.39
CA ARG A 132 0.68 -0.39 -6.38
C ARG A 132 2.04 -0.62 -7.01
N LEU A 133 2.75 0.43 -7.42
CA LEU A 133 4.07 0.31 -8.04
C LEU A 133 5.11 -0.23 -7.04
N VAL A 134 5.10 0.22 -5.79
CA VAL A 134 6.02 -0.26 -4.76
C VAL A 134 5.75 -1.72 -4.41
N ARG A 135 4.48 -2.12 -4.19
CA ARG A 135 4.13 -3.49 -3.79
C ARG A 135 4.34 -4.52 -4.88
N TYR A 136 4.00 -4.16 -6.12
CA TYR A 136 3.93 -5.11 -7.23
C TYR A 136 5.06 -4.96 -8.24
N GLY A 137 5.88 -3.90 -8.14
CA GLY A 137 6.93 -3.59 -9.10
C GLY A 137 6.41 -3.45 -10.54
N VAL A 138 7.32 -3.41 -11.50
CA VAL A 138 6.98 -3.39 -12.94
C VAL A 138 6.32 -4.69 -13.39
N THR A 139 6.56 -5.80 -12.66
CA THR A 139 6.11 -7.15 -13.04
C THR A 139 4.71 -7.51 -12.53
N ARG A 140 4.07 -6.61 -11.77
CA ARG A 140 2.75 -6.81 -11.14
C ARG A 140 2.68 -8.03 -10.18
N LYS A 141 3.82 -8.45 -9.62
CA LYS A 141 3.90 -9.58 -8.68
C LYS A 141 4.20 -9.07 -7.28
N GLU A 142 3.39 -9.49 -6.32
CA GLU A 142 3.58 -9.17 -4.90
C GLU A 142 4.97 -9.67 -4.47
N ASN A 143 5.76 -8.82 -3.78
CA ASN A 143 7.11 -9.07 -3.24
C ASN A 143 8.31 -8.63 -4.10
N GLN A 144 8.20 -7.60 -4.93
CA GLN A 144 9.36 -6.94 -5.57
C GLN A 144 9.63 -5.53 -5.03
N VAL A 145 9.32 -5.27 -3.75
CA VAL A 145 9.74 -4.00 -3.12
C VAL A 145 11.27 -3.96 -3.13
N GLU A 146 11.87 -3.13 -3.99
CA GLU A 146 13.33 -2.97 -4.03
C GLU A 146 13.83 -2.47 -2.67
N GLU A 147 14.94 -3.07 -2.23
CA GLU A 147 15.62 -2.70 -0.99
C GLU A 147 16.18 -1.28 -1.14
N GLY A 148 15.61 -0.31 -0.42
CA GLY A 148 15.99 1.11 -0.54
C GLY A 148 14.83 2.08 -0.81
N HIS A 149 13.59 1.61 -0.94
CA HIS A 149 12.44 2.51 -0.89
C HIS A 149 12.32 3.11 0.52
N PHE A 150 12.72 4.38 0.66
CA PHE A 150 12.56 5.19 1.86
C PHE A 150 11.07 5.50 2.14
N GLN A 151 10.26 4.47 2.42
CA GLN A 151 8.81 4.56 2.58
C GLN A 151 8.38 5.60 3.63
N VAL A 152 9.21 5.84 4.65
CA VAL A 152 8.96 6.86 5.67
C VAL A 152 9.01 8.27 5.10
N HIS A 153 9.90 8.55 4.13
CA HIS A 153 10.00 9.87 3.52
C HIS A 153 8.79 10.14 2.61
N THR A 154 8.44 9.17 1.77
CA THR A 154 7.30 9.32 0.86
C THR A 154 5.97 9.47 1.60
N ASN A 155 5.75 8.71 2.68
CA ASN A 155 4.49 8.78 3.43
C ASN A 155 4.27 10.16 4.05
N HIS A 156 5.28 10.73 4.71
CA HIS A 156 5.10 12.06 5.29
C HIS A 156 5.06 13.17 4.23
N CYS A 157 5.68 12.99 3.05
CA CYS A 157 5.52 13.91 1.92
C CYS A 157 4.06 13.95 1.45
N PHE A 158 3.42 12.79 1.31
CA PHE A 158 1.98 12.75 0.99
C PHE A 158 1.13 13.40 2.08
N ASP A 159 1.45 13.17 3.36
CA ASP A 159 0.76 13.86 4.46
C ASP A 159 1.00 15.37 4.46
N TYR A 160 2.21 15.83 4.11
CA TYR A 160 2.54 17.24 4.01
C TYR A 160 1.75 17.93 2.89
N LEU A 161 1.64 17.28 1.72
CA LEU A 161 0.80 17.75 0.62
C LEU A 161 -0.67 17.78 1.01
N ARG A 162 -1.18 16.71 1.65
CA ARG A 162 -2.55 16.66 2.16
C ARG A 162 -2.84 17.80 3.14
N GLN A 163 -1.93 18.06 4.08
CA GLN A 163 -2.05 19.18 5.02
C GLN A 163 -2.03 20.52 4.30
N SER A 164 -1.17 20.71 3.30
CA SER A 164 -1.12 21.96 2.52
C SER A 164 -2.43 22.23 1.78
N ILE A 165 -3.01 21.21 1.14
CA ILE A 165 -4.32 21.30 0.46
C ILE A 165 -5.41 21.70 1.46
N LEU A 166 -5.49 21.03 2.61
CA LEU A 166 -6.53 21.32 3.61
C LEU A 166 -6.35 22.68 4.29
N CYS A 167 -5.11 23.09 4.58
CA CYS A 167 -4.83 24.38 5.21
C CYS A 167 -5.08 25.56 4.27
N THR A 168 -4.88 25.38 2.96
CA THR A 168 -5.14 26.44 1.98
C THR A 168 -6.57 26.43 1.48
N SER A 169 -7.22 25.25 1.41
CA SER A 169 -8.62 25.04 1.02
C SER A 169 -9.03 25.93 -0.16
N ASP A 170 -8.37 25.77 -1.30
CA ASP A 170 -8.72 26.49 -2.52
C ASP A 170 -10.17 26.23 -2.95
N MET A 171 -11.03 27.23 -2.76
CA MET A 171 -12.47 27.17 -3.05
C MET A 171 -12.80 27.50 -4.52
N THR A 172 -11.80 27.57 -5.41
CA THR A 172 -12.02 27.78 -6.84
C THR A 172 -12.93 26.69 -7.41
N LEU A 173 -13.85 27.08 -8.28
CA LEU A 173 -14.84 26.20 -8.89
C LEU A 173 -14.35 25.78 -10.26
N GLU A 174 -14.12 24.49 -10.40
CA GLU A 174 -13.55 23.87 -11.58
C GLU A 174 -14.66 23.20 -12.40
N GLY A 175 -14.89 23.75 -13.58
CA GLY A 175 -15.87 23.28 -14.54
C GLY A 175 -15.31 22.27 -15.55
N LYS A 176 -16.07 22.09 -16.62
CA LYS A 176 -15.70 21.25 -17.76
C LYS A 176 -14.73 22.01 -18.66
N VAL A 177 -13.59 21.41 -18.94
CA VAL A 177 -12.61 21.85 -19.94
C VAL A 177 -12.44 20.77 -21.02
N LEU A 178 -12.08 21.18 -22.23
CA LEU A 178 -11.66 20.25 -23.28
C LEU A 178 -10.19 19.90 -23.04
N GLY A 179 -9.93 18.66 -22.63
CA GLY A 179 -8.58 18.16 -22.39
C GLY A 179 -7.73 18.14 -23.67
N ARG A 180 -6.41 17.95 -23.51
CA ARG A 180 -5.45 17.87 -24.63
C ARG A 180 -5.73 16.71 -25.59
N ASP A 181 -6.48 15.70 -25.14
CA ASP A 181 -6.92 14.53 -25.89
C ASP A 181 -8.34 14.69 -26.48
N ALA A 182 -8.88 15.91 -26.44
CA ALA A 182 -10.25 16.26 -26.83
C ALA A 182 -11.36 15.59 -25.99
N ASN A 183 -11.02 14.91 -24.90
CA ASN A 183 -12.01 14.40 -23.96
C ASN A 183 -12.40 15.50 -22.95
N PRO A 184 -13.71 15.66 -22.66
CA PRO A 184 -14.14 16.54 -21.59
C PRO A 184 -13.54 16.07 -20.25
N GLY A 185 -12.95 16.99 -19.51
CA GLY A 185 -12.32 16.71 -18.22
C GLY A 185 -12.31 17.95 -17.34
N THR A 186 -11.80 17.78 -16.13
CA THR A 186 -11.40 18.88 -15.25
C THR A 186 -9.94 18.61 -14.95
N ASP A 187 -9.03 19.47 -15.41
CA ASP A 187 -7.58 19.24 -15.29
C ASP A 187 -6.88 20.28 -14.39
N GLY A 188 -7.66 21.15 -13.75
CA GLY A 188 -7.19 22.23 -12.89
C GLY A 188 -6.66 23.46 -13.65
N TRP A 189 -6.73 23.49 -14.98
CA TRP A 189 -6.29 24.63 -15.78
C TRP A 189 -7.46 25.45 -16.32
N GLY A 190 -7.22 26.76 -16.53
CA GLY A 190 -8.21 27.64 -17.12
C GLY A 190 -9.32 28.12 -16.16
N HIS A 191 -9.22 27.79 -14.88
CA HIS A 191 -10.08 28.31 -13.82
C HIS A 191 -9.40 29.49 -13.11
N LEU A 192 -10.19 30.45 -12.61
CA LEU A 192 -9.65 31.63 -11.94
C LEU A 192 -9.35 31.31 -10.47
N HIS A 193 -8.06 31.16 -10.15
CA HIS A 193 -7.58 30.98 -8.78
C HIS A 193 -7.16 32.33 -8.15
N THR A 194 -7.37 32.46 -6.84
CA THR A 194 -6.82 33.60 -6.08
C THR A 194 -5.53 33.19 -5.40
N CYS A 195 -4.39 33.60 -5.96
CA CYS A 195 -3.07 33.26 -5.43
C CYS A 195 -2.51 34.32 -4.48
N ARG A 196 -1.59 33.90 -3.59
CA ARG A 196 -0.72 34.84 -2.87
C ARG A 196 0.25 35.49 -3.84
N ASN A 197 0.67 36.72 -3.57
CA ASN A 197 1.68 37.41 -4.39
C ASN A 197 3.02 36.67 -4.29
N HIS A 198 3.37 35.93 -5.36
CA HIS A 198 4.59 35.13 -5.40
C HIS A 198 5.85 35.96 -5.15
N ARG A 199 5.91 37.18 -5.68
CA ARG A 199 7.08 38.05 -5.51
C ARG A 199 7.29 38.44 -4.04
N GLU A 200 6.21 38.76 -3.33
CA GLU A 200 6.27 39.09 -1.90
C GLU A 200 6.65 37.87 -1.06
N VAL A 201 6.11 36.69 -1.39
CA VAL A 201 6.48 35.43 -0.72
C VAL A 201 7.97 35.14 -0.92
N VAL A 202 8.47 35.20 -2.16
CA VAL A 202 9.89 34.98 -2.47
C VAL A 202 10.75 35.99 -1.74
N GLN A 203 10.44 37.28 -1.82
CA GLN A 203 11.22 38.32 -1.12
C GLN A 203 11.28 38.05 0.39
N TRP A 204 10.15 37.72 1.01
CA TRP A 204 10.08 37.44 2.44
C TRP A 204 10.97 36.25 2.85
N VAL A 205 10.99 35.19 2.02
CA VAL A 205 11.84 34.00 2.22
C VAL A 205 13.31 34.36 2.03
N GLU A 206 13.67 35.06 0.96
CA GLU A 206 15.06 35.43 0.65
C GLU A 206 15.66 36.31 1.75
N GLU A 207 14.91 37.27 2.28
CA GLU A 207 15.34 38.12 3.42
C GLU A 207 15.65 37.32 4.69
N ARG A 208 15.13 36.08 4.81
CA ARG A 208 15.20 35.24 6.01
C ARG A 208 15.90 33.91 5.76
N ARG A 209 16.50 33.72 4.58
CA ARG A 209 17.14 32.46 4.21
C ARG A 209 18.35 32.21 5.11
N VAL A 210 18.48 30.97 5.59
CA VAL A 210 19.58 30.56 6.49
C VAL A 210 20.74 29.93 5.72
N LYS A 211 20.50 29.42 4.51
CA LYS A 211 21.48 28.73 3.67
C LYS A 211 21.20 29.03 2.20
N ASP A 212 22.28 29.09 1.41
CA ASP A 212 22.24 29.36 -0.03
C ASP A 212 22.22 28.07 -0.88
N LYS A 213 22.04 26.90 -0.24
CA LYS A 213 21.95 25.61 -0.93
C LYS A 213 20.53 25.40 -1.46
N GLY A 214 20.41 25.18 -2.77
CA GLY A 214 19.14 24.97 -3.45
C GLY A 214 18.61 23.54 -3.32
N PHE A 215 18.10 23.15 -2.15
CA PHE A 215 17.52 21.80 -1.95
C PHE A 215 16.24 21.51 -2.76
N ILE A 216 15.73 22.46 -3.56
CA ILE A 216 14.52 22.29 -4.37
C ILE A 216 14.84 21.60 -5.71
N ILE A 217 15.96 21.95 -6.35
CA ILE A 217 16.44 21.33 -7.60
C ILE A 217 17.98 21.23 -7.49
N ASP A 218 18.47 20.32 -6.66
CA ASP A 218 19.89 19.99 -6.59
C ASP A 218 20.06 18.50 -6.91
N PRO A 219 20.55 18.15 -8.12
CA PRO A 219 20.81 16.76 -8.51
C PRO A 219 21.82 16.04 -7.59
N GLY A 220 22.59 16.78 -6.77
CA GLY A 220 23.57 16.25 -5.83
C GLY A 220 23.09 16.22 -4.37
N SER A 221 21.84 16.60 -4.07
CA SER A 221 21.32 16.50 -2.71
C SER A 221 21.14 15.04 -2.29
N PRO A 222 21.56 14.63 -1.08
CA PRO A 222 21.29 13.29 -0.58
C PRO A 222 19.79 13.11 -0.43
N LEU A 223 19.21 12.22 -1.25
CA LEU A 223 17.85 11.70 -1.13
C LEU A 223 17.73 10.74 0.06
#